data_AF-A0A3Q9S7A7-F1
#
_entry.id   AF-A0A3Q9S7A7-F1
#
_cell.length_a   1.000
_cell.length_b   1.000
_cell.length_c   1.000
_cell.angle_alpha   90.00
_cell.angle_beta   90.00
_cell.angle_gamma   90.00
#
_symmetry.space_group_name_H-M   'P 1'
#
loop_
_entity.id
_entity.type
_entity.pdbx_description
1 polymer ?
#
loop_
_entity_poly.entity_id
_entity_poly.type
_entity_poly.pdbx_seq_one_letter_code
_entity_poly.pdbx_strand_id
1 'polypeptide(L)'
;MVFENLLVLLIAAKEKCPQEVAFKYLDRYLEHGTNFKRPPVFSWTPEDIQDVMKFKQEGISNEEIGSYYGVKANTIKSLFYKKTTQSPVDEPRRRGTKLEVQEMLKLNKQGWKPRELAEKFDIKIHTVYSRIKKAKQKAEV
;
A
#
# COMPACT_ATOMS: atom_id res chain seq x y z
N MET A 1 -26.49 22.29 4.57
CA MET A 1 -25.47 22.91 5.44
C MET A 1 -25.64 22.65 6.94
N VAL A 2 -26.72 23.02 7.64
CA VAL A 2 -26.79 22.80 9.11
C VAL A 2 -26.83 21.32 9.50
N PHE A 3 -27.54 20.50 8.72
CA PHE A 3 -27.70 19.06 8.99
C PHE A 3 -26.41 18.26 8.72
N GLU A 4 -25.67 18.60 7.67
CA GLU A 4 -24.39 17.94 7.34
C GLU A 4 -23.34 18.22 8.42
N ASN A 5 -23.27 19.45 8.93
CA ASN A 5 -22.36 19.79 10.03
C ASN A 5 -22.67 19.00 11.31
N LEU A 6 -23.95 18.82 11.64
CA LEU A 6 -24.36 18.02 12.80
C LEU A 6 -23.97 16.55 12.63
N LEU A 7 -24.20 15.98 11.43
CA LEU A 7 -23.80 14.61 11.12
C LEU A 7 -22.28 14.43 11.18
N VAL A 8 -21.52 15.39 10.68
CA VAL A 8 -20.06 15.36 10.71
C VAL A 8 -19.55 15.39 12.15
N LEU A 9 -20.13 16.22 13.03
CA LEU A 9 -19.76 16.23 14.45
C LEU A 9 -20.06 14.88 15.12
N LEU A 10 -21.20 14.26 14.81
CA LEU A 10 -21.53 12.92 15.31
C LEU A 10 -20.55 11.86 14.80
N ILE A 11 -20.14 11.95 13.54
CA ILE A 11 -19.13 11.07 12.96
C ILE A 11 -17.77 11.30 13.63
N ALA A 12 -17.37 12.56 13.85
CA ALA A 12 -16.11 12.94 14.49
C ALA A 12 -16.04 12.37 15.92
N ALA A 13 -17.13 12.50 16.68
CA ALA A 13 -17.25 11.93 18.02
C ALA A 13 -17.18 10.40 18.02
N LYS A 14 -17.84 9.75 17.05
CA LYS A 14 -17.87 8.29 16.91
C LYS A 14 -16.50 7.71 16.52
N GLU A 15 -15.86 8.32 15.53
CA GLU A 15 -14.60 7.85 14.94
C GLU A 15 -13.36 8.42 15.66
N LYS A 16 -13.57 9.30 16.65
CA LYS A 16 -12.53 10.01 17.41
C LYS A 16 -11.53 10.74 16.50
N CYS A 17 -12.06 11.45 15.51
CA CYS A 17 -11.28 12.24 14.56
C CYS A 17 -11.73 13.71 14.57
N PRO A 18 -10.92 14.64 14.04
CA PRO A 18 -11.31 16.03 13.82
C PRO A 18 -12.48 16.16 12.85
N GLN A 19 -13.20 17.28 12.93
CA GLN A 19 -14.39 17.54 12.12
C GLN A 19 -14.07 17.54 10.62
N GLU A 20 -12.92 18.08 10.25
CA GLU A 20 -12.39 18.16 8.88
C GLU A 20 -12.18 16.78 8.27
N VAL A 21 -11.76 15.81 9.10
CA VAL A 21 -11.57 14.42 8.69
C VAL A 21 -12.91 13.70 8.63
N ALA A 22 -13.84 13.99 9.54
CA ALA A 22 -15.17 13.43 9.55
C ALA A 22 -16.02 13.77 8.31
N PHE A 23 -15.78 14.91 7.64
CA PHE A 23 -16.39 15.21 6.34
C PHE A 23 -16.06 14.16 5.28
N LYS A 24 -14.87 13.54 5.33
CA LYS A 24 -14.47 12.49 4.38
C LYS A 24 -15.22 11.17 4.59
N TYR A 25 -15.83 10.99 5.76
CA TYR A 25 -16.68 9.86 6.07
C TYR A 25 -18.13 10.12 5.66
N LEU A 26 -18.55 11.39 5.62
CA LEU A 26 -19.93 11.81 5.34
C LEU A 26 -20.43 11.28 3.99
N ASP A 27 -19.66 11.46 2.92
CA ASP A 27 -20.03 11.01 1.57
C ASP A 27 -20.39 9.52 1.54
N ARG A 28 -19.60 8.69 2.24
CA ARG A 28 -19.84 7.26 2.29
C ARG A 28 -21.03 6.89 3.18
N TYR A 29 -21.21 7.55 4.33
CA TYR A 29 -22.38 7.34 5.19
C TYR A 29 -23.69 7.69 4.46
N LEU A 30 -23.67 8.70 3.58
CA LEU A 30 -24.80 9.05 2.73
C LEU A 30 -25.07 8.00 1.65
N GLU A 31 -24.03 7.43 1.02
CA GLU A 31 -24.18 6.43 -0.05
C GLU A 31 -24.58 5.02 0.43
N HIS A 32 -24.20 4.64 1.65
CA HIS A 32 -24.23 3.23 2.06
C HIS A 32 -24.73 2.99 3.51
N GLY A 33 -25.13 4.04 4.24
CA GLY A 33 -25.64 3.91 5.61
C GLY A 33 -24.55 3.60 6.65
N THR A 34 -24.88 2.93 7.76
CA THR A 34 -23.95 2.66 8.88
C THR A 34 -23.24 1.30 8.81
N ASN A 35 -23.55 0.46 7.83
CA ASN A 35 -23.12 -0.93 7.76
C ASN A 35 -21.85 -1.13 6.92
N PHE A 36 -20.72 -0.61 7.39
CA PHE A 36 -19.42 -0.85 6.75
C PHE A 36 -18.63 -1.94 7.46
N LYS A 37 -18.25 -2.99 6.72
CA LYS A 37 -17.34 -4.04 7.23
C LYS A 37 -15.89 -3.56 7.38
N ARG A 38 -15.52 -2.42 6.80
CA ARG A 38 -14.16 -1.86 6.82
C ARG A 38 -14.23 -0.33 6.90
N PRO A 39 -13.30 0.33 7.61
CA PRO A 39 -13.19 1.79 7.58
C PRO A 39 -12.96 2.27 6.14
N PRO A 40 -13.33 3.52 5.82
CA PRO A 40 -13.12 4.07 4.50
C PRO A 40 -11.66 3.99 4.07
N VAL A 41 -11.45 3.73 2.77
CA VAL A 41 -10.13 3.83 2.18
C VAL A 41 -9.85 5.32 2.06
N PHE A 42 -9.03 5.84 2.96
CA PHE A 42 -8.65 7.25 2.96
C PHE A 42 -7.92 7.60 1.65
N SER A 43 -8.56 8.41 0.81
CA SER A 43 -7.94 9.00 -0.37
C SER A 43 -7.20 10.26 0.05
N TRP A 44 -5.87 10.21 -0.01
CA TRP A 44 -5.00 11.35 0.30
C TRP A 44 -5.13 12.42 -0.78
N THR A 45 -5.55 13.62 -0.41
CA THR A 45 -5.47 14.78 -1.30
C THR A 45 -4.04 15.36 -1.30
N PRO A 46 -3.67 16.17 -2.30
CA PRO A 46 -2.40 16.89 -2.28
C PRO A 46 -2.20 17.73 -1.01
N GLU A 47 -3.26 18.35 -0.50
CA GLU A 47 -3.25 19.16 0.72
C GLU A 47 -2.97 18.28 1.96
N ASP A 48 -3.65 17.13 2.08
CA ASP A 48 -3.39 16.19 3.18
C ASP A 48 -1.93 15.74 3.21
N ILE A 49 -1.33 15.54 2.03
CA ILE A 49 0.07 15.13 1.91
C ILE A 49 0.99 16.26 2.39
N GLN A 50 0.67 17.52 2.07
CA GLN A 50 1.43 18.67 2.56
C GLN A 50 1.33 18.80 4.07
N ASP A 51 0.14 18.63 4.64
CA ASP A 51 -0.08 18.66 6.08
C ASP A 51 0.70 17.54 6.79
N VAL A 52 0.65 16.30 6.29
CA VAL A 52 1.45 15.20 6.84
C VAL A 52 2.94 15.51 6.79
N MET A 53 3.43 16.15 5.72
CA MET A 53 4.83 16.57 5.60
C MET A 53 5.18 17.66 6.61
N LYS A 54 4.29 18.62 6.83
CA LYS A 54 4.46 19.69 7.82
C LYS A 54 4.49 19.12 9.24
N PHE A 55 3.52 18.29 9.60
CA PHE A 55 3.49 17.59 10.89
C PHE A 55 4.77 16.78 11.15
N LYS A 56 5.34 16.20 10.09
CA LYS A 56 6.62 15.51 10.17
C LYS A 56 7.81 16.43 10.44
N GLN A 57 7.83 17.61 9.84
CA GLN A 57 8.86 18.62 10.12
C GLN A 57 8.73 19.17 11.55
N GLU A 58 7.51 19.26 12.07
CA GLU A 58 7.20 19.67 13.44
C GLU A 58 7.52 18.57 14.48
N GLY A 59 7.93 17.38 14.05
CA GLY A 59 8.33 16.28 14.94
C GLY A 59 7.17 15.44 15.49
N ILE A 60 5.95 15.61 14.96
CA ILE A 60 4.78 14.85 15.38
C ILE A 60 4.95 13.37 15.01
N SER A 61 4.58 12.49 15.92
CA SER A 61 4.72 11.05 15.73
C SER A 61 3.78 10.53 14.63
N ASN A 62 4.14 9.41 13.99
CA ASN A 62 3.25 8.76 13.02
C ASN A 62 1.92 8.30 13.66
N GLU A 63 1.93 8.04 14.96
CA GLU A 63 0.76 7.59 15.71
C GLU A 63 -0.24 8.73 15.90
N GLU A 64 0.25 9.91 16.28
CA GLU A 64 -0.58 11.11 16.42
C GLU A 64 -1.15 11.57 15.08
N ILE A 65 -0.31 11.64 14.03
CA ILE A 65 -0.78 11.97 12.67
C ILE A 65 -1.80 10.92 12.19
N GLY A 66 -1.54 9.65 12.48
CA GLY A 66 -2.47 8.56 12.15
C GLY A 66 -3.82 8.75 12.85
N SER A 67 -3.79 9.05 14.15
CA SER A 67 -5.00 9.32 14.93
C SER A 67 -5.78 10.52 14.38
N TYR A 68 -5.08 11.60 14.00
CA TYR A 68 -5.70 12.77 13.38
C TYR A 68 -6.49 12.39 12.12
N TYR A 69 -5.88 11.62 11.21
CA TYR A 69 -6.53 11.20 9.97
C TYR A 69 -7.40 9.93 10.09
N GLY A 70 -7.55 9.34 11.29
CA GLY A 70 -8.30 8.09 11.47
C GLY A 70 -7.63 6.86 10.80
N VAL A 71 -6.31 6.88 10.61
CA VAL A 71 -5.53 5.82 9.94
C VAL A 71 -4.44 5.25 10.86
N LYS A 72 -3.94 4.06 10.53
CA LYS A 72 -2.81 3.46 11.27
C LYS A 72 -1.51 4.22 11.00
N ALA A 73 -0.63 4.25 11.99
CA ALA A 73 0.72 4.84 11.87
C ALA A 73 1.53 4.31 10.68
N ASN A 74 1.35 3.03 10.33
CA ASN A 74 1.99 2.41 9.16
C ASN A 74 1.55 3.05 7.83
N THR A 75 0.31 3.55 7.75
CA THR A 75 -0.19 4.26 6.57
C THR A 75 0.56 5.58 6.40
N ILE A 76 0.74 6.34 7.49
CA ILE A 76 1.51 7.60 7.49
C ILE A 76 2.97 7.34 7.12
N LYS A 77 3.58 6.31 7.73
CA LYS A 77 4.95 5.88 7.40
C LYS A 77 5.08 5.58 5.91
N SER A 78 4.19 4.75 5.36
CA SER A 78 4.19 4.40 3.93
C SER A 78 4.00 5.62 3.01
N LEU A 79 3.10 6.54 3.39
CA LEU A 79 2.87 7.79 2.66
C LEU A 79 4.13 8.64 2.60
N PHE A 80 4.79 8.83 3.74
CA PHE A 80 6.03 9.60 3.86
C PHE A 80 7.15 8.98 3.01
N TYR A 81 7.41 7.68 3.15
CA TYR A 81 8.44 7.00 2.36
C TYR A 81 8.20 7.12 0.85
N LYS A 82 6.96 6.95 0.37
CA LYS A 82 6.65 7.10 -1.06
C LYS A 82 6.92 8.49 -1.62
N LYS A 83 6.90 9.52 -0.78
CA LYS A 83 7.02 10.93 -1.19
C LYS A 83 8.42 11.47 -0.98
N THR A 84 9.07 11.14 0.14
CA THR A 84 10.44 11.55 0.46
C THR A 84 11.45 10.71 -0.29
N THR A 85 11.19 9.41 -0.39
CA THR A 85 11.95 8.51 -1.25
C THR A 85 11.25 8.50 -2.61
N GLN A 86 11.46 9.55 -3.39
CA GLN A 86 11.58 9.38 -4.84
C GLN A 86 12.84 8.53 -5.08
N SER A 87 12.83 7.27 -4.63
CA SER A 87 13.72 6.30 -5.23
C SER A 87 13.44 6.41 -6.73
N PRO A 88 14.49 6.40 -7.58
CA PRO A 88 14.25 6.20 -9.01
C PRO A 88 13.27 5.03 -9.07
N VAL A 89 12.18 5.20 -9.82
CA VAL A 89 11.23 4.12 -10.03
C VAL A 89 12.09 2.98 -10.54
N ASP A 90 12.47 2.05 -9.66
CA ASP A 90 13.19 0.85 -10.06
C ASP A 90 12.28 0.30 -11.13
N GLU A 91 12.73 0.36 -12.39
CA GLU A 91 11.91 -0.07 -13.51
C GLU A 91 11.34 -1.42 -13.11
N PRO A 92 10.01 -1.61 -13.24
CA PRO A 92 9.38 -2.79 -12.71
C PRO A 92 10.01 -4.02 -13.37
N ARG A 93 11.00 -4.64 -12.68
CA ARG A 93 11.70 -5.80 -13.22
C ARG A 93 10.66 -6.83 -13.62
N ARG A 94 10.81 -7.28 -14.86
CA ARG A 94 9.86 -8.08 -15.60
C ARG A 94 9.46 -9.35 -14.84
N ARG A 95 8.20 -9.76 -15.00
CA ARG A 95 7.63 -10.93 -14.30
C ARG A 95 8.09 -12.30 -14.83
N GLY A 96 8.88 -12.31 -15.90
CA GLY A 96 9.27 -13.48 -16.69
C GLY A 96 8.10 -14.08 -17.48
N THR A 97 8.34 -14.39 -18.76
CA THR A 97 7.39 -15.13 -19.62
C THR A 97 7.35 -16.62 -19.26
N LYS A 98 6.34 -17.35 -19.76
CA LYS A 98 6.21 -18.80 -19.49
C LYS A 98 7.40 -19.60 -20.02
N LEU A 99 7.94 -19.21 -21.17
CA LEU A 99 9.12 -19.83 -21.79
C LEU A 99 10.37 -19.65 -20.92
N GLU A 100 10.61 -18.44 -20.44
CA GLU A 100 11.73 -18.15 -19.54
C GLU A 100 11.63 -18.91 -18.22
N VAL A 101 10.41 -19.13 -17.70
CA VAL A 101 10.22 -19.96 -16.51
C VAL A 101 10.60 -21.42 -16.76
N GLN A 102 10.32 -21.96 -17.95
CA GLN A 102 10.75 -23.31 -18.31
C GLN A 102 12.27 -23.39 -18.46
N GLU A 103 12.90 -22.37 -19.05
CA GLU A 103 14.35 -22.30 -19.17
C GLU A 103 15.04 -22.16 -17.81
N MET A 104 14.53 -21.28 -16.94
CA MET A 104 14.97 -21.16 -15.55
C MET A 104 14.84 -22.48 -14.79
N LEU A 105 13.77 -23.25 -15.01
CA LEU A 105 13.59 -24.56 -14.39
C LEU A 105 14.66 -25.56 -14.87
N LYS A 106 14.98 -25.57 -16.17
CA LYS A 106 16.04 -26.43 -16.73
C LYS A 106 17.41 -26.06 -16.14
N LEU A 107 17.77 -24.77 -16.13
CA LEU A 107 19.02 -24.28 -15.57
C LEU A 107 19.12 -24.55 -14.06
N ASN A 108 18.02 -24.41 -13.33
CA ASN A 108 17.98 -24.75 -11.91
C ASN A 108 18.15 -26.26 -11.66
N LYS A 109 17.72 -27.14 -12.56
CA LYS A 109 18.02 -28.58 -12.48
C LYS A 109 19.50 -28.88 -12.76
N GLN A 110 20.17 -28.02 -13.53
CA GLN A 110 21.61 -28.07 -13.80
C GLN A 110 22.47 -27.44 -12.68
N GLY A 111 21.86 -26.97 -11.58
CA GLY A 111 22.57 -26.46 -10.41
C GLY A 111 22.73 -24.93 -10.34
N TRP A 112 22.20 -24.18 -11.31
CA TRP A 112 22.23 -22.71 -11.27
C TRP A 112 21.46 -22.17 -10.06
N LYS A 113 22.04 -21.17 -9.39
CA LYS A 113 21.42 -20.55 -8.21
C LYS A 113 20.36 -19.54 -8.63
N PRO A 114 19.27 -19.37 -7.85
CA PRO A 114 18.24 -18.36 -8.13
C PRO A 114 18.77 -16.93 -8.28
N ARG A 115 19.90 -16.60 -7.66
CA ARG A 115 20.56 -15.29 -7.79
C ARG A 115 21.17 -15.09 -9.18
N GLU A 116 21.88 -16.09 -9.68
CA GLU A 116 22.47 -16.07 -11.02
C GLU A 116 21.38 -16.02 -12.11
N LEU A 117 20.26 -16.72 -11.89
CA LEU A 117 19.11 -16.67 -12.77
C LEU A 117 18.42 -15.29 -12.74
N ALA A 118 18.32 -14.66 -11.57
CA ALA A 118 17.76 -13.32 -11.44
C ALA A 118 18.55 -12.28 -12.24
N GLU A 119 19.87 -12.38 -12.21
CA GLU A 119 20.77 -11.53 -12.99
C GLU A 119 20.67 -11.85 -14.49
N LYS A 120 20.72 -13.13 -14.87
CA LYS A 120 20.68 -13.56 -16.28
C LYS A 120 19.39 -13.16 -17.01
N PHE A 121 18.24 -13.25 -16.35
CA PHE A 121 16.94 -12.98 -16.98
C PHE A 121 16.41 -11.55 -16.69
N ASP A 122 17.15 -10.76 -15.91
CA ASP A 122 16.72 -9.48 -15.33
C ASP A 122 15.33 -9.56 -14.66
N ILE A 123 15.23 -10.51 -13.72
CA ILE A 123 14.00 -10.79 -12.96
C ILE A 123 14.31 -10.65 -11.48
N LYS A 124 13.36 -10.15 -10.68
CA LYS A 124 13.54 -10.09 -9.22
C LYS A 124 13.75 -11.51 -8.65
N ILE A 125 14.75 -11.66 -7.76
CA ILE A 125 15.11 -12.96 -7.17
C ILE A 125 13.93 -13.70 -6.51
N HIS A 126 13.04 -12.96 -5.85
CA HIS A 126 11.83 -13.53 -5.24
C HIS A 126 10.85 -14.08 -6.28
N THR A 127 10.78 -13.45 -7.47
CA THR A 127 9.95 -13.90 -8.59
C THR A 127 10.53 -15.19 -9.17
N VAL A 128 11.85 -15.26 -9.39
CA VAL A 128 12.53 -16.48 -9.84
C VAL A 128 12.24 -17.65 -8.91
N TYR A 129 12.45 -17.45 -7.60
CA TYR A 129 12.20 -18.49 -6.58
C TYR A 129 10.75 -18.99 -6.61
N SER A 130 9.78 -18.06 -6.60
CA SER A 130 8.35 -18.38 -6.60
C SER A 130 7.94 -19.14 -7.87
N ARG A 131 8.44 -18.74 -9.04
CA ARG A 131 8.12 -19.37 -10.34
C ARG A 131 8.69 -20.77 -10.46
N ILE A 132 9.96 -20.95 -10.11
CA ILE A 132 10.62 -22.27 -10.14
C ILE A 132 9.91 -23.23 -9.18
N LYS A 133 9.61 -22.78 -7.94
CA LYS A 133 8.87 -23.60 -6.96
C LYS A 133 7.51 -24.04 -7.50
N LYS A 134 6.72 -23.11 -8.06
CA LYS A 134 5.41 -23.44 -8.67
C LYS A 134 5.55 -24.36 -9.88
N ALA A 135 6.59 -24.21 -10.68
CA ALA A 135 6.83 -25.05 -11.85
C ALA A 135 7.23 -26.48 -11.46
N LYS A 136 8.00 -26.65 -10.37
CA LYS A 136 8.31 -27.98 -9.79
C LYS A 136 7.05 -28.68 -9.29
N GLN A 137 6.23 -27.98 -8.50
CA GLN A 137 4.96 -28.51 -7.98
C GLN A 137 4.00 -28.94 -9.09
N LYS A 138 3.96 -28.22 -10.22
CA LYS A 138 3.13 -28.59 -11.39
C LYS A 138 3.68 -29.75 -12.22
N ALA A 139 4.94 -30.11 -12.06
CA ALA A 139 5.57 -31.23 -12.77
C ALA A 139 5.55 -32.53 -11.93
N GLU A 140 5.26 -32.42 -10.63
CA GLU A 140 5.09 -33.53 -9.68
C GLU A 140 3.63 -34.01 -9.56
N VAL A 141 2.68 -33.29 -10.18
CA VAL A 141 1.26 -33.62 -10.32
C VAL A 141 0.99 -34.02 -11.76
#